data_AF-Q3SCC0-F1
#
_entry.id   AF-Q3SCC0-F1
#
_cell.length_a   1.000
_cell.length_b   1.000
_cell.length_c   1.000
_cell.angle_alpha   90.00
_cell.angle_beta   90.00
_cell.angle_gamma   90.00
#
_symmetry.space_group_name_H-M   'P 1'
#
loop_
_entity.id
_entity.type
_entity.pdbx_description
1 polymer ?
#
loop_
_entity_poly.entity_id
_entity_poly.type
_entity_poly.pdbx_seq_one_letter_code
_entity_poly.pdbx_strand_id
1 'polypeptide(L)'
;ISYKLITRSGDEQDFANMVRRCNNVGIRIYVDVILNHMAADHKAPYGTAGSTADTSAKFFPAVPYGGVDFHPSCEITDWNNRYQVQNCELVGLKDLDQSKEWVRERLVEFLDHLVELGVAGFRVDAAKHMDAGDLNIIYNRVKDLNIDHGFPRNSRPFIYQEVIDHGHDVVSKFEYNKMGAVTEFSFSEEIGRAFRGQNQLKWLRNFGAAWGFLPSDSAFVFVDNHDNQRDGGAVLTYRTAKQYKMATAFALAYPYGITRIMSSFHFDDRDQPPPQTASGEIISPQFGEDGACNNGWI
;
A
#
# COMPACT_ATOMS: atom_id res chain seq x y z
N ILE A 1 -8.29 -11.13 -13.63
CA ILE A 1 -7.25 -10.67 -12.70
C ILE A 1 -6.08 -10.23 -13.55
N SER A 2 -5.70 -8.95 -13.52
CA SER A 2 -4.76 -8.34 -14.47
C SER A 2 -4.42 -6.90 -14.07
N TYR A 3 -3.55 -6.24 -14.84
CA TYR A 3 -3.24 -4.81 -14.71
C TYR A 3 -4.21 -3.85 -15.44
N LYS A 4 -5.33 -4.36 -15.98
CA LYS A 4 -6.39 -3.53 -16.56
C LYS A 4 -7.02 -2.62 -15.50
N LEU A 5 -7.15 -1.33 -15.80
CA LEU A 5 -7.72 -0.32 -14.92
C LEU A 5 -9.26 -0.29 -14.99
N ILE A 6 -9.91 -1.40 -14.64
CA ILE A 6 -11.36 -1.45 -14.46
C ILE A 6 -11.61 -2.14 -13.14
N THR A 7 -12.10 -1.39 -12.17
CA THR A 7 -12.30 -1.85 -10.78
C THR A 7 -13.66 -1.42 -10.27
N ARG A 8 -13.94 -1.72 -9.01
CA ARG A 8 -15.15 -1.25 -8.33
C ARG A 8 -15.18 0.29 -8.13
N SER A 9 -14.04 0.95 -8.32
CA SER A 9 -13.88 2.41 -8.19
C SER A 9 -14.09 3.17 -9.50
N GLY A 10 -14.29 2.46 -10.62
CA GLY A 10 -14.41 3.04 -11.96
C GLY A 10 -13.47 2.40 -12.97
N ASP A 11 -13.52 2.92 -14.20
CA ASP A 11 -12.64 2.51 -15.30
C ASP A 11 -11.42 3.44 -15.47
N GLU A 12 -10.63 3.19 -16.51
CA GLU A 12 -9.43 3.98 -16.81
C GLU A 12 -9.76 5.44 -17.12
N GLN A 13 -10.91 5.70 -17.75
CA GLN A 13 -11.32 7.04 -18.10
C GLN A 13 -11.73 7.83 -16.85
N ASP A 14 -12.44 7.19 -15.92
CA ASP A 14 -12.74 7.75 -14.60
C ASP A 14 -11.46 8.05 -13.82
N PHE A 15 -10.52 7.09 -13.80
CA PHE A 15 -9.23 7.24 -13.13
C PHE A 15 -8.40 8.39 -13.73
N ALA A 16 -8.25 8.45 -15.05
CA ALA A 16 -7.52 9.51 -15.74
C ALA A 16 -8.15 10.90 -15.50
N ASN A 17 -9.49 10.98 -15.45
CA ASN A 17 -10.22 12.20 -15.15
C ASN A 17 -9.94 12.67 -13.71
N MET A 18 -10.03 11.75 -12.73
CA MET A 18 -9.68 12.03 -11.34
C MET A 18 -8.25 12.54 -11.21
N VAL A 19 -7.27 11.83 -11.77
CA VAL A 19 -5.85 12.20 -11.70
C VAL A 19 -5.60 13.58 -12.28
N ARG A 20 -6.19 13.89 -13.45
CA ARG A 20 -6.06 15.21 -14.08
C ARG A 20 -6.66 16.33 -13.20
N ARG A 21 -7.88 16.14 -12.70
CA ARG A 21 -8.55 17.15 -11.84
C ARG A 21 -7.80 17.40 -10.55
N CYS A 22 -7.30 16.36 -9.90
CA CYS A 22 -6.49 16.48 -8.68
C CYS A 22 -5.17 17.22 -8.95
N ASN A 23 -4.44 16.82 -9.99
CA ASN A 23 -3.16 17.47 -10.34
C ASN A 23 -3.34 18.96 -10.66
N ASN A 24 -4.42 19.36 -11.34
CA ASN A 24 -4.73 20.75 -11.65
C ASN A 24 -4.92 21.64 -10.41
N VAL A 25 -5.26 21.06 -9.26
CA VAL A 25 -5.41 21.78 -7.98
C VAL A 25 -4.26 21.50 -7.01
N GLY A 26 -3.16 20.92 -7.50
CA GLY A 26 -1.97 20.62 -6.70
C GLY A 26 -2.10 19.41 -5.78
N ILE A 27 -3.15 18.60 -5.92
CA ILE A 27 -3.32 17.34 -5.19
C ILE A 27 -2.74 16.20 -6.02
N ARG A 28 -1.77 15.49 -5.45
CA ARG A 28 -1.06 14.40 -6.13
C ARG A 28 -1.68 13.05 -5.79
N ILE A 29 -1.71 12.16 -6.78
CA ILE A 29 -2.26 10.81 -6.65
C ILE A 29 -1.11 9.80 -6.51
N TYR A 30 -1.22 8.92 -5.52
CA TYR A 30 -0.33 7.79 -5.32
C TYR A 30 -1.14 6.51 -5.46
N VAL A 31 -0.69 5.59 -6.30
CA VAL A 31 -1.42 4.34 -6.56
C VAL A 31 -0.89 3.24 -5.65
N ASP A 32 -1.82 2.47 -5.07
CA ASP A 32 -1.51 1.23 -4.40
C ASP A 32 -1.23 0.13 -5.44
N VAL A 33 0.02 -0.33 -5.52
CA VAL A 33 0.48 -1.28 -6.52
C VAL A 33 0.87 -2.59 -5.86
N ILE A 34 0.27 -3.67 -6.38
CA ILE A 34 0.52 -5.04 -5.94
C ILE A 34 1.49 -5.68 -6.93
N LEU A 35 2.77 -5.68 -6.57
CA LEU A 35 3.87 -6.21 -7.41
C LEU A 35 4.33 -7.62 -6.96
N ASN A 36 3.94 -8.03 -5.75
CA ASN A 36 4.40 -9.28 -5.14
C ASN A 36 3.71 -10.52 -5.73
N HIS A 37 2.39 -10.47 -5.84
CA HIS A 37 1.59 -11.68 -6.06
C HIS A 37 0.42 -11.45 -7.02
N MET A 38 -0.17 -12.56 -7.44
CA MET A 38 -1.47 -12.63 -8.09
C MET A 38 -2.48 -13.32 -7.15
N ALA A 39 -3.69 -13.64 -7.65
CA ALA A 39 -4.74 -14.21 -6.80
C ALA A 39 -4.41 -15.62 -6.29
N ALA A 40 -4.87 -15.93 -5.06
CA ALA A 40 -4.81 -17.28 -4.49
C ALA A 40 -5.73 -18.27 -5.22
N ASP A 41 -5.64 -19.54 -4.82
CA ASP A 41 -6.45 -20.61 -5.40
C ASP A 41 -7.95 -20.36 -5.20
N HIS A 42 -8.68 -20.33 -6.31
CA HIS A 42 -10.11 -20.06 -6.33
C HIS A 42 -10.75 -20.77 -7.52
N LYS A 43 -11.99 -21.20 -7.37
CA LYS A 43 -12.71 -21.88 -8.44
C LYS A 43 -13.30 -20.86 -9.41
N ALA A 44 -12.92 -20.94 -10.69
CA ALA A 44 -13.38 -20.05 -11.76
C ALA A 44 -13.23 -18.55 -11.43
N PRO A 45 -12.02 -18.08 -11.07
CA PRO A 45 -11.80 -16.70 -10.71
C PRO A 45 -11.92 -15.79 -11.94
N TYR A 46 -12.52 -14.63 -11.73
CA TYR A 46 -12.55 -13.55 -12.72
C TYR A 46 -12.21 -12.23 -12.03
N GLY A 47 -11.51 -11.36 -12.77
CA GLY A 47 -11.25 -9.99 -12.31
C GLY A 47 -12.45 -9.09 -12.59
N THR A 48 -12.45 -7.92 -11.96
CA THR A 48 -13.43 -6.84 -12.19
C THR A 48 -13.55 -6.43 -13.66
N ALA A 49 -12.45 -6.52 -14.42
CA ALA A 49 -12.42 -6.30 -15.88
C ALA A 49 -12.79 -7.55 -16.72
N GLY A 50 -13.49 -8.54 -16.15
CA GLY A 50 -13.91 -9.78 -16.82
C GLY A 50 -12.79 -10.77 -17.18
N SER A 51 -11.55 -10.49 -16.79
CA SER A 51 -10.41 -11.35 -17.15
C SER A 51 -10.37 -12.60 -16.28
N THR A 52 -10.36 -13.79 -16.90
CA THR A 52 -10.31 -15.10 -16.23
C THR A 52 -8.88 -15.48 -15.84
N ALA A 53 -8.73 -16.51 -15.00
CA ALA A 53 -7.45 -17.12 -14.66
C ALA A 53 -7.65 -18.60 -14.27
N ASP A 54 -6.57 -19.39 -14.35
CA ASP A 54 -6.45 -20.66 -13.63
C ASP A 54 -5.37 -20.47 -12.55
N THR A 55 -5.81 -20.14 -11.34
CA THR A 55 -4.91 -19.78 -10.24
C THR A 55 -4.10 -20.99 -9.75
N SER A 56 -4.67 -22.19 -9.82
CA SER A 56 -3.99 -23.44 -9.47
C SER A 56 -2.83 -23.77 -10.41
N ALA A 57 -2.99 -23.45 -11.69
CA ALA A 57 -1.95 -23.59 -12.70
C ALA A 57 -1.06 -22.33 -12.84
N LYS A 58 -1.26 -21.31 -11.99
CA LYS A 58 -0.56 -20.02 -12.06
C LYS A 58 -0.66 -19.36 -13.45
N PHE A 59 -1.85 -19.42 -14.04
CA PHE A 59 -2.09 -18.94 -15.40
C PHE A 59 -3.02 -17.71 -15.39
N PHE A 60 -2.46 -16.56 -15.76
CA PHE A 60 -3.13 -15.26 -15.79
C PHE A 60 -3.04 -14.65 -17.20
N PRO A 61 -3.89 -15.07 -18.14
CA PRO A 61 -3.73 -14.79 -19.58
C PRO A 61 -3.87 -13.31 -19.97
N ALA A 62 -4.50 -12.48 -19.13
CA ALA A 62 -4.66 -11.07 -19.42
C ALA A 62 -3.40 -10.22 -19.12
N VAL A 63 -2.39 -10.78 -18.45
CA VAL A 63 -1.04 -10.20 -18.25
C VAL A 63 0.03 -10.94 -19.06
N PRO A 64 -0.41 -11.90 -19.88
CA PRO A 64 0.14 -13.26 -20.00
C PRO A 64 1.23 -13.68 -18.98
N TYR A 65 0.82 -14.08 -17.78
CA TYR A 65 1.68 -14.90 -16.89
C TYR A 65 1.31 -16.38 -16.94
N GLY A 66 2.32 -17.24 -16.87
CA GLY A 66 2.21 -18.68 -16.65
C GLY A 66 3.11 -19.14 -15.50
N GLY A 67 3.06 -20.43 -15.15
CA GLY A 67 3.75 -20.93 -13.95
C GLY A 67 5.27 -20.71 -13.86
N VAL A 68 5.94 -20.39 -14.98
CA VAL A 68 7.38 -20.05 -15.01
C VAL A 68 7.70 -18.64 -14.50
N ASP A 69 6.68 -17.79 -14.39
CA ASP A 69 6.77 -16.39 -13.95
C ASP A 69 6.58 -16.24 -12.43
N PHE A 70 6.46 -17.36 -11.73
CA PHE A 70 6.22 -17.44 -10.30
C PHE A 70 7.29 -18.30 -9.63
N HIS A 71 7.56 -18.03 -8.36
CA HIS A 71 8.39 -18.92 -7.55
C HIS A 71 7.74 -20.31 -7.42
N PRO A 72 8.52 -21.38 -7.15
CA PRO A 72 7.96 -22.67 -6.79
C PRO A 72 6.99 -22.55 -5.60
N SER A 73 5.85 -23.24 -5.65
CA SER A 73 4.86 -23.13 -4.58
C SER A 73 5.40 -23.65 -3.24
N CYS A 74 5.33 -22.79 -2.25
CA CYS A 74 5.56 -23.08 -0.83
C CYS A 74 4.75 -22.06 -0.01
N GLU A 75 4.55 -22.33 1.28
CA GLU A 75 3.85 -21.43 2.20
C GLU A 75 4.85 -20.80 3.17
N ILE A 76 4.60 -19.56 3.57
CA ILE A 76 5.34 -18.90 4.66
C ILE A 76 4.88 -19.50 5.99
N THR A 77 5.70 -20.38 6.55
CA THR A 77 5.45 -21.00 7.87
C THR A 77 6.47 -20.59 8.92
N ASP A 78 7.66 -20.15 8.50
CA ASP A 78 8.72 -19.62 9.35
C ASP A 78 9.09 -18.18 8.94
N TRP A 79 8.62 -17.22 9.72
CA TRP A 79 8.89 -15.79 9.54
C TRP A 79 10.34 -15.38 9.84
N ASN A 80 11.16 -16.28 10.40
CA ASN A 80 12.60 -16.08 10.56
C ASN A 80 13.41 -16.64 9.39
N ASN A 81 12.75 -17.28 8.41
CA ASN A 81 13.38 -17.78 7.21
C ASN A 81 13.19 -16.77 6.07
N ARG A 82 14.24 -16.00 5.76
CA ARG A 82 14.23 -15.00 4.67
C ARG A 82 13.74 -15.59 3.35
N TYR A 83 14.17 -16.79 3.00
CA TYR A 83 13.76 -17.41 1.74
C TYR A 83 12.25 -17.60 1.70
N GLN A 84 11.65 -18.09 2.78
CA GLN A 84 10.19 -18.23 2.85
C GLN A 84 9.51 -16.87 2.76
N VAL A 85 9.97 -15.88 3.54
CA VAL A 85 9.37 -14.54 3.56
C VAL A 85 9.35 -13.90 2.16
N GLN A 86 10.38 -14.13 1.33
CA GLN A 86 10.54 -13.46 0.03
C GLN A 86 10.26 -14.32 -1.21
N ASN A 87 10.02 -15.64 -1.08
CA ASN A 87 9.86 -16.54 -2.23
C ASN A 87 8.75 -17.60 -2.05
N CYS A 88 7.96 -17.51 -0.98
CA CYS A 88 6.81 -18.39 -0.75
C CYS A 88 5.49 -17.60 -0.78
N GLU A 89 4.40 -18.31 -1.03
CA GLU A 89 3.06 -17.75 -1.19
C GLU A 89 2.56 -17.18 0.16
N LEU A 90 2.45 -15.85 0.26
CA LEU A 90 1.81 -15.17 1.38
C LEU A 90 0.32 -15.54 1.39
N VAL A 91 -0.13 -16.30 2.39
CA VAL A 91 -1.52 -16.78 2.54
C VAL A 91 -2.10 -17.42 1.25
N GLY A 92 -1.25 -18.13 0.50
CA GLY A 92 -1.62 -18.83 -0.73
C GLY A 92 -1.72 -17.96 -1.99
N LEU A 93 -1.39 -16.66 -1.89
CA LEU A 93 -1.30 -15.75 -3.03
C LEU A 93 -0.12 -16.16 -3.93
N LYS A 94 -0.37 -16.31 -5.24
CA LYS A 94 0.65 -16.84 -6.16
C LYS A 94 1.79 -15.83 -6.32
N ASP A 95 2.95 -16.20 -5.81
CA ASP A 95 4.12 -15.35 -5.63
C ASP A 95 4.93 -15.18 -6.93
N LEU A 96 4.96 -13.96 -7.48
CA LEU A 96 5.67 -13.65 -8.72
C LEU A 96 7.18 -13.71 -8.50
N ASP A 97 7.92 -14.18 -9.50
CA ASP A 97 9.39 -14.17 -9.47
C ASP A 97 9.92 -12.89 -10.12
N GLN A 98 10.14 -11.84 -9.32
CA GLN A 98 10.61 -10.54 -9.81
C GLN A 98 12.07 -10.59 -10.31
N SER A 99 12.78 -11.71 -10.16
CA SER A 99 14.11 -11.89 -10.77
C SER A 99 14.01 -12.13 -12.28
N LYS A 100 12.84 -12.58 -12.77
CA LYS A 100 12.58 -12.84 -14.20
C LYS A 100 12.38 -11.54 -14.97
N GLU A 101 13.06 -11.42 -16.11
CA GLU A 101 12.95 -10.24 -16.96
C GLU A 101 11.52 -10.04 -17.48
N TRP A 102 10.82 -11.10 -17.86
CA TRP A 102 9.42 -11.02 -18.30
C TRP A 102 8.51 -10.42 -17.23
N VAL A 103 8.66 -10.83 -15.97
CA VAL A 103 7.91 -10.27 -14.83
C VAL A 103 8.23 -8.80 -14.65
N ARG A 104 9.52 -8.43 -14.63
CA ARG A 104 9.95 -7.03 -14.51
C ARG A 104 9.38 -6.16 -15.62
N GLU A 105 9.40 -6.62 -16.87
CA GLU A 105 8.86 -5.87 -18.01
C GLU A 105 7.36 -5.58 -17.85
N ARG A 106 6.56 -6.60 -17.48
CA ARG A 106 5.11 -6.42 -17.28
C ARG A 106 4.79 -5.50 -16.11
N LEU A 107 5.56 -5.58 -15.01
CA LEU A 107 5.43 -4.67 -13.88
C LEU A 107 5.81 -3.23 -14.26
N VAL A 108 6.93 -3.02 -14.95
CA VAL A 108 7.36 -1.69 -15.40
C VAL A 108 6.37 -1.09 -16.40
N GLU A 109 5.86 -1.88 -17.34
CA GLU A 109 4.84 -1.43 -18.31
C GLU A 109 3.57 -0.93 -17.60
N PHE A 110 3.12 -1.65 -16.56
CA PHE A 110 2.00 -1.23 -15.73
C PHE A 110 2.29 0.08 -14.98
N LEU A 111 3.46 0.20 -14.35
CA LEU A 111 3.85 1.41 -13.61
C LEU A 111 4.02 2.62 -14.55
N ASP A 112 4.61 2.42 -15.72
CA ASP A 112 4.76 3.44 -16.75
C ASP A 112 3.41 3.96 -17.25
N HIS A 113 2.45 3.06 -17.49
CA HIS A 113 1.08 3.45 -17.86
C HIS A 113 0.44 4.36 -16.80
N LEU A 114 0.60 4.03 -15.51
CA LEU A 114 0.12 4.87 -14.42
C LEU A 114 0.81 6.25 -14.38
N VAL A 115 2.13 6.31 -14.60
CA VAL A 115 2.88 7.56 -14.70
C VAL A 115 2.40 8.40 -15.88
N GLU A 116 2.13 7.78 -17.03
CA GLU A 116 1.59 8.45 -18.22
C GLU A 116 0.23 9.08 -17.94
N LEU A 117 -0.63 8.41 -17.17
CA LEU A 117 -1.92 8.94 -16.70
C LEU A 117 -1.80 10.06 -15.66
N GLY A 118 -0.58 10.35 -15.16
CA GLY A 118 -0.29 11.48 -14.27
C GLY A 118 -0.17 11.14 -12.79
N VAL A 119 -0.01 9.86 -12.44
CA VAL A 119 0.26 9.43 -11.07
C VAL A 119 1.62 9.96 -10.60
N ALA A 120 1.70 10.40 -9.34
CA ALA A 120 2.91 11.00 -8.75
C ALA A 120 3.86 9.97 -8.12
N GLY A 121 3.37 8.76 -7.86
CA GLY A 121 4.11 7.74 -7.13
C GLY A 121 3.28 6.55 -6.71
N PHE A 122 3.89 5.67 -5.93
CA PHE A 122 3.35 4.34 -5.63
C PHE A 122 3.50 3.97 -4.14
N ARG A 123 2.42 3.45 -3.55
CA ARG A 123 2.49 2.59 -2.37
C ARG A 123 2.76 1.18 -2.87
N VAL A 124 3.89 0.61 -2.50
CA VAL A 124 4.23 -0.76 -2.91
C VAL A 124 3.77 -1.71 -1.82
N ASP A 125 2.69 -2.44 -2.10
CA ASP A 125 2.13 -3.48 -1.25
C ASP A 125 3.14 -4.60 -1.00
N ALA A 126 3.13 -5.15 0.21
CA ALA A 126 3.89 -6.34 0.58
C ALA A 126 5.39 -6.26 0.18
N ALA A 127 6.02 -5.09 0.22
CA ALA A 127 7.40 -4.91 -0.22
C ALA A 127 8.41 -5.80 0.54
N LYS A 128 8.13 -6.10 1.81
CA LYS A 128 8.91 -7.07 2.62
C LYS A 128 9.04 -8.46 1.96
N HIS A 129 8.04 -8.84 1.16
CA HIS A 129 7.94 -10.14 0.50
C HIS A 129 8.64 -10.18 -0.86
N MET A 130 9.26 -9.08 -1.29
CA MET A 130 10.07 -9.02 -2.51
C MET A 130 11.53 -8.70 -2.17
N ASP A 131 12.47 -9.20 -2.98
CA ASP A 131 13.88 -8.82 -2.84
C ASP A 131 14.09 -7.33 -3.15
N ALA A 132 14.85 -6.65 -2.28
CA ALA A 132 15.11 -5.22 -2.41
C ALA A 132 15.90 -4.89 -3.69
N GLY A 133 16.75 -5.80 -4.17
CA GLY A 133 17.49 -5.64 -5.42
C GLY A 133 16.58 -5.69 -6.64
N ASP A 134 15.62 -6.61 -6.66
CA ASP A 134 14.62 -6.72 -7.75
C ASP A 134 13.72 -5.50 -7.82
N LEU A 135 13.22 -5.02 -6.67
CA LEU A 135 12.46 -3.78 -6.58
C LEU A 135 13.27 -2.57 -7.07
N ASN A 136 14.53 -2.46 -6.67
CA ASN A 136 15.41 -1.38 -7.12
C ASN A 136 15.62 -1.40 -8.65
N ILE A 137 15.71 -2.58 -9.28
CA ILE A 137 15.77 -2.70 -10.74
C ILE A 137 14.47 -2.18 -11.37
N ILE A 138 13.31 -2.59 -10.86
CA ILE A 138 11.99 -2.16 -11.36
C ILE A 138 11.85 -0.64 -11.22
N TYR A 139 12.09 -0.07 -10.04
CA TYR A 139 11.92 1.37 -9.79
C TYR A 139 12.83 2.26 -10.64
N ASN A 140 14.06 1.79 -10.94
CA ASN A 140 14.98 2.54 -11.81
C ASN A 140 14.59 2.49 -13.30
N ARG A 141 13.72 1.56 -13.70
CA ARG A 141 13.24 1.44 -15.09
C ARG A 141 11.96 2.23 -15.37
N VAL A 142 11.17 2.56 -14.33
CA VAL A 142 9.96 3.38 -14.49
C VAL A 142 10.32 4.72 -15.13
N LYS A 143 9.44 5.31 -15.93
CA LYS A 143 9.65 6.63 -16.54
C LYS A 143 9.63 7.77 -15.52
N ASP A 144 10.16 8.92 -15.92
CA ASP A 144 9.98 10.17 -15.19
C ASP A 144 8.51 10.62 -15.23
N LEU A 145 8.10 11.39 -14.23
CA LEU A 145 6.74 11.90 -14.09
C LEU A 145 6.32 12.78 -15.27
N ASN A 146 5.06 12.62 -15.68
CA ASN A 146 4.52 13.28 -16.87
C ASN A 146 4.36 14.80 -16.68
N ILE A 147 5.15 15.60 -17.41
CA ILE A 147 5.13 17.06 -17.32
C ILE A 147 3.77 17.70 -17.68
N ASP A 148 2.93 17.01 -18.47
CA ASP A 148 1.59 17.48 -18.81
C ASP A 148 0.65 17.51 -17.59
N HIS A 149 1.04 16.85 -16.50
CA HIS A 149 0.35 16.86 -15.21
C HIS A 149 0.98 17.82 -14.20
N GLY A 150 1.82 18.75 -14.68
CA GLY A 150 2.41 19.82 -13.87
C GLY A 150 3.53 19.34 -12.95
N PHE A 151 4.23 18.27 -13.32
CA PHE A 151 5.47 17.84 -12.65
C PHE A 151 6.69 18.51 -13.30
N PRO A 152 7.74 18.86 -12.52
CA PRO A 152 9.00 19.32 -13.09
C PRO A 152 9.66 18.25 -13.96
N ARG A 153 10.44 18.67 -14.98
CA ARG A 153 11.25 17.74 -15.80
C ARG A 153 12.19 16.91 -14.92
N ASN A 154 12.41 15.65 -15.32
CA ASN A 154 13.28 14.69 -14.65
C ASN A 154 12.83 14.34 -13.21
N SER A 155 11.57 14.58 -12.87
CA SER A 155 11.02 14.19 -11.55
C SER A 155 10.74 12.70 -11.56
N ARG A 156 11.21 11.98 -10.53
CA ARG A 156 10.96 10.54 -10.38
C ARG A 156 9.65 10.29 -9.61
N PRO A 157 8.93 9.18 -9.87
CA PRO A 157 7.82 8.76 -9.02
C PRO A 157 8.26 8.62 -7.57
N PHE A 158 7.44 9.13 -6.64
CA PHE A 158 7.67 8.93 -5.22
C PHE A 158 7.29 7.50 -4.82
N ILE A 159 8.23 6.76 -4.26
CA ILE A 159 8.00 5.37 -3.82
C ILE A 159 7.91 5.35 -2.30
N TYR A 160 6.86 4.71 -1.77
CA TYR A 160 6.83 4.29 -0.37
C TYR A 160 6.39 2.84 -0.24
N GLN A 161 7.08 2.11 0.63
CA GLN A 161 7.11 0.65 0.58
C GLN A 161 6.54 0.10 1.87
N GLU A 162 5.60 -0.85 1.76
CA GLU A 162 5.11 -1.56 2.92
C GLU A 162 6.11 -2.63 3.37
N VAL A 163 6.85 -2.29 4.42
CA VAL A 163 7.71 -3.25 5.13
C VAL A 163 7.30 -3.25 6.58
N ILE A 164 6.57 -4.29 6.99
CA ILE A 164 6.21 -4.52 8.39
C ILE A 164 7.45 -5.08 9.10
N ASP A 165 8.21 -4.21 9.75
CA ASP A 165 9.39 -4.54 10.55
C ASP A 165 9.25 -3.92 11.95
N HIS A 166 9.17 -4.78 12.96
CA HIS A 166 9.04 -4.41 14.37
C HIS A 166 10.42 -4.33 15.08
N GLY A 167 11.51 -4.21 14.31
CA GLY A 167 12.88 -4.05 14.77
C GLY A 167 13.63 -5.36 15.04
N HIS A 168 13.01 -6.51 14.75
CA HIS A 168 13.58 -7.84 14.98
C HIS A 168 13.23 -8.85 13.88
N ASP A 169 12.62 -8.38 12.79
CA ASP A 169 12.28 -9.20 11.64
C ASP A 169 13.52 -9.60 10.83
N VAL A 170 13.46 -10.78 10.19
CA VAL A 170 14.58 -11.29 9.36
C VAL A 170 14.83 -10.43 8.10
N VAL A 171 13.78 -9.76 7.62
CA VAL A 171 13.83 -8.76 6.55
C VAL A 171 13.62 -7.39 7.19
N SER A 172 14.62 -6.53 7.08
CA SER A 172 14.62 -5.24 7.76
C SER A 172 14.19 -4.10 6.84
N LYS A 173 13.45 -3.13 7.39
CA LYS A 173 13.09 -1.88 6.70
C LYS A 173 14.29 -1.08 6.18
N PHE A 174 15.47 -1.24 6.79
CA PHE A 174 16.70 -0.57 6.35
C PHE A 174 17.26 -1.11 5.03
N GLU A 175 16.77 -2.25 4.53
CA GLU A 175 17.13 -2.77 3.20
C GLU A 175 16.47 -1.95 2.07
N TYR A 176 15.36 -1.26 2.38
CA TYR A 176 14.48 -0.61 1.40
C TYR A 176 14.59 0.92 1.39
N ASN A 177 15.16 1.52 2.43
CA ASN A 177 15.13 2.97 2.64
C ASN A 177 16.07 3.78 1.73
N LYS A 178 16.88 3.13 0.90
CA LYS A 178 17.73 3.78 -0.12
C LYS A 178 17.03 3.99 -1.45
N MET A 179 15.93 3.28 -1.70
CA MET A 179 15.19 3.31 -2.97
C MET A 179 13.83 4.02 -2.88
N GLY A 180 13.42 4.40 -1.68
CA GLY A 180 12.17 5.12 -1.42
C GLY A 180 11.91 5.25 0.07
N ALA A 181 10.80 5.89 0.42
CA ALA A 181 10.32 5.87 1.80
C ALA A 181 9.83 4.46 2.17
N VAL A 182 9.73 4.18 3.47
CA VAL A 182 9.28 2.88 3.99
C VAL A 182 8.30 3.13 5.13
N THR A 183 7.22 2.36 5.17
CA THR A 183 6.21 2.43 6.23
C THR A 183 6.84 2.15 7.60
N GLU A 184 6.78 3.11 8.50
CA GLU A 184 7.34 2.98 9.85
C GLU A 184 6.26 2.47 10.82
N PHE A 185 6.00 1.16 10.82
CA PHE A 185 4.98 0.54 11.66
C PHE A 185 5.23 0.76 13.17
N SER A 186 6.50 0.81 13.60
CA SER A 186 6.83 1.10 15.00
C SER A 186 6.38 2.49 15.46
N PHE A 187 6.23 3.45 14.54
CA PHE A 187 5.63 4.76 14.86
C PHE A 187 4.18 4.59 15.31
N SER A 188 3.37 3.84 14.54
CA SER A 188 1.95 3.55 14.82
C SER A 188 1.80 2.85 16.18
N GLU A 189 2.68 1.90 16.48
CA GLU A 189 2.68 1.16 17.74
C GLU A 189 3.00 2.05 18.94
N GLU A 190 4.12 2.78 18.89
CA GLU A 190 4.60 3.56 20.02
C GLU A 190 3.76 4.81 20.29
N ILE A 191 3.26 5.48 19.24
CA ILE A 191 2.31 6.58 19.43
C ILE A 191 1.01 6.07 20.06
N GLY A 192 0.54 4.90 19.61
CA GLY A 192 -0.62 4.23 20.21
C GLY A 192 -0.41 3.95 21.70
N ARG A 193 0.73 3.35 22.07
CA ARG A 193 1.09 3.05 23.46
C ARG A 193 1.11 4.31 24.32
N ALA A 194 1.76 5.36 23.84
CA ALA A 194 1.87 6.63 24.57
C ALA A 194 0.50 7.27 24.83
N PHE A 195 -0.34 7.39 23.82
CA PHE A 195 -1.65 8.07 23.94
C PHE A 195 -2.74 7.22 24.63
N ARG A 196 -2.49 5.92 24.83
CA ARG A 196 -3.29 5.07 25.74
C ARG A 196 -2.77 5.04 27.19
N GLY A 197 -1.71 5.78 27.50
CA GLY A 197 -1.12 5.80 28.85
C GLY A 197 -0.25 4.58 29.16
N GLN A 198 0.09 3.76 28.17
CA GLN A 198 1.05 2.65 28.30
C GLN A 198 2.51 3.14 28.18
N ASN A 199 2.70 4.42 27.86
CA ASN A 199 3.97 5.13 27.99
C ASN A 199 3.72 6.60 28.37
N GLN A 200 4.67 7.26 29.02
CA GLN A 200 4.52 8.67 29.41
C GLN A 200 4.81 9.59 28.21
N LEU A 201 3.91 10.53 27.93
CA LEU A 201 4.05 11.48 26.81
C LEU A 201 5.36 12.28 26.84
N LYS A 202 5.96 12.50 28.03
CA LYS A 202 7.25 13.20 28.18
C LYS A 202 8.40 12.55 27.39
N TRP A 203 8.30 11.25 27.12
CA TRP A 203 9.32 10.52 26.37
C TRP A 203 9.28 10.83 24.88
N LEU A 204 8.15 11.31 24.35
CA LEU A 204 8.04 11.71 22.94
C LEU A 204 8.92 12.91 22.56
N ARG A 205 9.65 13.51 23.52
CA ARG A 205 10.60 14.61 23.28
C ARG A 205 11.65 14.31 22.20
N ASN A 206 12.01 13.04 22.01
CA ASN A 206 12.96 12.57 20.99
C ASN A 206 12.37 11.45 20.12
N PHE A 207 11.05 11.45 19.91
CA PHE A 207 10.34 10.46 19.10
C PHE A 207 10.90 10.43 17.67
N GLY A 208 11.22 9.26 17.11
CA GLY A 208 11.89 9.15 15.81
C GLY A 208 13.09 8.21 15.84
N ALA A 209 14.15 8.54 15.12
CA ALA A 209 15.33 7.67 14.96
C ALA A 209 15.98 7.22 16.28
N ALA A 210 15.92 8.05 17.34
CA ALA A 210 16.41 7.68 18.67
C ALA A 210 15.64 6.50 19.33
N TRP A 211 14.49 6.15 18.78
CA TRP A 211 13.66 5.02 19.17
C TRP A 211 13.87 3.79 18.28
N GLY A 212 14.89 3.80 17.42
CA GLY A 212 15.16 2.71 16.45
C GLY A 212 14.32 2.80 15.18
N PHE A 213 13.65 3.93 14.95
CA PHE A 213 12.93 4.18 13.71
C PHE A 213 13.89 4.55 12.58
N LEU A 214 13.39 4.54 11.36
CA LEU A 214 14.09 5.04 10.18
C LEU A 214 14.53 6.52 10.33
N PRO A 215 15.51 6.97 9.53
CA PRO A 215 15.73 8.39 9.31
C PRO A 215 14.43 9.09 8.85
N SER A 216 14.21 10.31 9.32
CA SER A 216 12.96 11.06 9.11
C SER A 216 12.61 11.25 7.62
N ASP A 217 13.60 11.47 6.77
CA ASP A 217 13.44 11.65 5.32
C ASP A 217 13.03 10.36 4.58
N SER A 218 13.16 9.21 5.25
CA SER A 218 12.88 7.89 4.69
C SER A 218 11.67 7.22 5.35
N ALA A 219 11.13 7.80 6.42
CA ALA A 219 10.04 7.22 7.19
C ALA A 219 8.67 7.70 6.67
N PHE A 220 7.81 6.76 6.28
CA PHE A 220 6.42 7.04 5.96
C PHE A 220 5.53 6.66 7.16
N VAL A 221 4.96 7.65 7.83
CA VAL A 221 4.38 7.50 9.17
C VAL A 221 2.86 7.67 9.15
N PHE A 222 2.20 6.96 10.05
CA PHE A 222 0.75 6.96 10.21
C PHE A 222 0.35 6.51 11.62
N VAL A 223 -0.84 6.91 12.07
CA VAL A 223 -1.41 6.44 13.35
C VAL A 223 -2.07 5.06 13.18
N ASP A 224 -2.69 4.83 12.03
CA ASP A 224 -3.26 3.56 11.59
C ASP A 224 -3.18 3.43 10.04
N ASN A 225 -3.38 2.21 9.55
CA ASN A 225 -3.56 1.89 8.14
C ASN A 225 -4.84 1.07 7.94
N HIS A 226 -5.10 0.65 6.70
CA HIS A 226 -6.30 -0.12 6.39
C HIS A 226 -6.29 -1.54 6.98
N ASP A 227 -5.12 -2.15 7.19
CA ASP A 227 -5.02 -3.50 7.79
C ASP A 227 -5.12 -3.45 9.31
N ASN A 228 -4.23 -2.70 9.96
CA ASN A 228 -4.05 -2.72 11.40
C ASN A 228 -5.24 -2.12 12.17
N GLN A 229 -6.08 -1.31 11.51
CA GLN A 229 -7.34 -0.86 12.09
C GLN A 229 -8.38 -1.99 12.19
N ARG A 230 -8.19 -3.11 11.47
CA ARG A 230 -9.06 -4.29 11.42
C ARG A 230 -8.52 -5.49 12.19
N ASP A 231 -7.21 -5.60 12.36
CA ASP A 231 -6.57 -6.82 12.90
C ASP A 231 -6.78 -7.08 14.40
N GLY A 232 -7.57 -6.25 15.09
CA GLY A 232 -7.86 -6.41 16.50
C GLY A 232 -6.61 -6.22 17.34
N GLY A 233 -6.36 -5.00 17.84
CA GLY A 233 -5.13 -4.75 18.57
C GLY A 233 -5.10 -3.42 19.28
N ALA A 234 -3.91 -3.06 19.72
CA ALA A 234 -3.63 -1.81 20.39
C ALA A 234 -3.25 -0.71 19.38
N VAL A 235 -3.93 -0.62 18.24
CA VAL A 235 -3.79 0.51 17.31
C VAL A 235 -4.86 1.54 17.66
N LEU A 236 -4.52 2.84 17.58
CA LEU A 236 -5.52 3.89 17.73
C LEU A 236 -6.26 4.07 16.42
N THR A 237 -7.58 4.01 16.46
CA THR A 237 -8.44 4.19 15.29
C THR A 237 -9.54 5.19 15.58
N TYR A 238 -10.38 5.48 14.58
CA TYR A 238 -11.58 6.30 14.73
C TYR A 238 -12.48 5.88 15.90
N ARG A 239 -12.48 4.58 16.28
CA ARG A 239 -13.26 4.03 17.41
C ARG A 239 -12.79 4.56 18.77
N THR A 240 -11.56 5.02 18.86
CA THR A 240 -10.96 5.67 20.03
C THR A 240 -10.76 7.16 19.81
N ALA A 241 -11.81 7.85 19.37
CA ALA A 241 -11.75 9.18 18.75
C ALA A 241 -10.94 10.24 19.53
N LYS A 242 -11.00 10.28 20.86
CA LYS A 242 -10.23 11.26 21.65
C LYS A 242 -8.72 11.01 21.53
N GLN A 243 -8.27 9.80 21.83
CA GLN A 243 -6.86 9.41 21.76
C GLN A 243 -6.35 9.45 20.32
N TYR A 244 -7.15 8.98 19.36
CA TYR A 244 -6.81 9.01 17.94
C TYR A 244 -6.57 10.44 17.46
N LYS A 245 -7.47 11.40 17.76
CA LYS A 245 -7.24 12.81 17.43
C LYS A 245 -6.00 13.40 18.09
N MET A 246 -5.70 13.03 19.34
CA MET A 246 -4.49 13.49 20.03
C MET A 246 -3.21 12.96 19.36
N ALA A 247 -3.19 11.67 18.99
CA ALA A 247 -2.07 11.04 18.29
C ALA A 247 -1.89 11.63 16.88
N THR A 248 -2.97 11.80 16.12
CA THR A 248 -2.92 12.42 14.79
C THR A 248 -2.45 13.87 14.86
N ALA A 249 -2.92 14.66 15.84
CA ALA A 249 -2.43 16.02 16.06
C ALA A 249 -0.93 16.05 16.37
N PHE A 250 -0.43 15.12 17.18
CA PHE A 250 1.00 14.99 17.44
C PHE A 250 1.78 14.60 16.17
N ALA A 251 1.30 13.61 15.40
CA ALA A 251 1.95 13.17 14.16
C ALA A 251 2.03 14.26 13.08
N LEU A 252 1.08 15.21 13.07
CA LEU A 252 1.09 16.36 12.16
C LEU A 252 1.95 17.52 12.67
N ALA A 253 2.08 17.69 13.98
CA ALA A 253 2.84 18.79 14.58
C ALA A 253 4.33 18.46 14.80
N TYR A 254 4.66 17.18 14.97
CA TYR A 254 6.03 16.73 15.23
C TYR A 254 6.79 16.52 13.91
N PRO A 255 8.01 17.07 13.75
CA PRO A 255 8.72 17.10 12.47
C PRO A 255 9.46 15.77 12.19
N TYR A 256 8.72 14.67 12.11
CA TYR A 256 9.26 13.34 11.84
C TYR A 256 8.44 12.62 10.77
N GLY A 257 9.11 12.17 9.72
CA GLY A 257 8.49 11.35 8.67
C GLY A 257 7.62 12.13 7.68
N ILE A 258 7.16 11.38 6.68
CA ILE A 258 6.16 11.79 5.70
C ILE A 258 4.82 11.25 6.20
N THR A 259 3.92 12.15 6.60
CA THR A 259 2.70 11.77 7.33
C THR A 259 1.55 11.40 6.40
N ARG A 260 0.90 10.26 6.68
CA ARG A 260 -0.39 9.86 6.08
C ARG A 260 -1.48 9.90 7.15
N ILE A 261 -2.66 10.38 6.75
CA ILE A 261 -3.90 10.30 7.52
C ILE A 261 -4.80 9.25 6.87
N MET A 262 -5.33 8.33 7.67
CA MET A 262 -6.32 7.36 7.22
C MET A 262 -7.71 8.00 7.14
N SER A 263 -8.44 7.75 6.05
CA SER A 263 -9.86 8.04 5.89
C SER A 263 -10.56 6.72 5.59
N SER A 264 -11.61 6.40 6.35
CA SER A 264 -12.11 5.03 6.44
C SER A 264 -13.58 4.94 6.05
N PHE A 265 -14.10 3.73 6.06
CA PHE A 265 -15.54 3.48 6.18
C PHE A 265 -15.78 2.71 7.49
N HIS A 266 -16.97 2.86 8.04
CA HIS A 266 -17.39 2.12 9.21
C HIS A 266 -17.56 0.65 8.87
N PHE A 267 -17.01 -0.21 9.72
CA PHE A 267 -17.22 -1.65 9.66
C PHE A 267 -17.61 -2.17 11.05
N ASP A 268 -18.23 -3.34 11.13
CA ASP A 268 -18.42 -4.08 12.39
C ASP A 268 -17.67 -5.42 12.37
N ASP A 269 -17.39 -5.91 11.16
CA ASP A 269 -16.64 -7.13 10.89
C ASP A 269 -15.34 -6.83 10.14
N ARG A 270 -14.29 -7.63 10.39
CA ARG A 270 -12.96 -7.47 9.79
C ARG A 270 -13.01 -7.51 8.27
N ASP A 271 -13.83 -8.41 7.71
CA ASP A 271 -13.91 -8.68 6.27
C ASP A 271 -15.05 -7.89 5.60
N GLN A 272 -15.66 -6.95 6.34
CA GLN A 272 -16.76 -6.12 5.81
C GLN A 272 -16.27 -5.20 4.68
N PRO A 273 -16.94 -5.22 3.51
CA PRO A 273 -16.59 -4.33 2.40
C PRO A 273 -17.05 -2.88 2.65
N PRO A 274 -16.55 -1.91 1.87
CA PRO A 274 -17.05 -0.53 1.90
C PRO A 274 -18.54 -0.47 1.52
N PRO A 275 -19.22 0.67 1.80
CA PRO A 275 -20.54 0.96 1.26
C PRO A 275 -20.59 0.71 -0.25
N GLN A 276 -21.45 -0.22 -0.67
CA GLN A 276 -21.50 -0.73 -2.03
C GLN A 276 -22.92 -1.06 -2.48
N THR A 277 -23.16 -1.03 -3.79
CA THR A 277 -24.40 -1.52 -4.40
C THR A 277 -24.48 -3.05 -4.32
N ALA A 278 -25.65 -3.62 -4.65
CA ALA A 278 -25.82 -5.07 -4.72
C ALA A 278 -24.92 -5.73 -5.80
N SER A 279 -24.53 -4.99 -6.84
CA SER A 279 -23.56 -5.43 -7.86
C SER A 279 -22.10 -5.24 -7.44
N GLY A 280 -21.85 -4.71 -6.24
CA GLY A 280 -20.51 -4.49 -5.70
C GLY A 280 -19.87 -3.19 -6.16
N GLU A 281 -20.57 -2.24 -6.79
CA GLU A 281 -19.98 -0.93 -7.10
C GLU A 281 -19.86 -0.09 -5.83
N ILE A 282 -18.75 0.64 -5.65
CA ILE A 282 -18.56 1.46 -4.45
C ILE A 282 -19.49 2.67 -4.49
N ILE A 283 -20.20 2.92 -3.40
CA ILE A 283 -21.08 4.08 -3.26
C ILE A 283 -20.25 5.27 -2.78
N SER A 284 -20.31 6.39 -3.51
CA SER A 284 -19.62 7.63 -3.15
C SER A 284 -20.07 8.18 -1.78
N PRO A 285 -19.18 8.86 -1.03
CA PRO A 285 -19.56 9.50 0.23
C PRO A 285 -20.63 10.56 0.01
N GLN A 286 -21.58 10.61 0.94
CA GLN A 286 -22.62 11.63 1.04
C GLN A 286 -22.38 12.46 2.30
N PHE A 287 -22.57 13.77 2.19
CA PHE A 287 -22.24 14.73 3.24
C PHE A 287 -23.51 15.34 3.84
N GLY A 288 -23.56 15.40 5.16
CA GLY A 288 -24.59 16.14 5.90
C GLY A 288 -24.37 17.66 5.86
N GLU A 289 -25.26 18.41 6.52
CA GLU A 289 -25.16 19.87 6.62
C GLU A 289 -23.91 20.35 7.36
N ASP A 290 -23.37 19.50 8.25
CA ASP A 290 -22.13 19.74 9.00
C ASP A 290 -20.86 19.35 8.23
N GLY A 291 -21.00 18.85 7.00
CA GLY A 291 -19.91 18.36 6.16
C GLY A 291 -19.39 16.98 6.55
N ALA A 292 -19.97 16.30 7.55
CA ALA A 292 -19.60 14.94 7.91
C ALA A 292 -20.23 13.92 6.96
N CYS A 293 -19.56 12.79 6.77
CA CYS A 293 -20.10 11.66 6.02
C CYS A 293 -21.31 11.06 6.74
N ASN A 294 -22.39 10.73 6.01
CA ASN A 294 -23.64 10.21 6.59
C ASN A 294 -24.09 8.85 6.01
N ASN A 295 -23.33 8.26 5.11
CA ASN A 295 -23.66 6.99 4.42
C ASN A 295 -22.60 5.89 4.63
N GLY A 296 -22.02 5.82 5.84
CA GLY A 296 -21.09 4.76 6.24
C GLY A 296 -19.61 5.06 6.03
N TRP A 297 -19.25 6.18 5.42
CA TRP A 297 -17.87 6.70 5.38
C TRP A 297 -17.54 7.47 6.67
N ILE A 298 -16.27 7.52 7.07
CA ILE A 298 -15.79 8.12 8.33
C ILE A 298 -14.40 8.76 8.23
#